data_AF-D8U729-F1
#
_entry.id   AF-D8U729-F1
#
_cell.length_a   1.000
_cell.length_b   1.000
_cell.length_c   1.000
_cell.angle_alpha   90.00
_cell.angle_beta   90.00
_cell.angle_gamma   90.00
#
_symmetry.space_group_name_H-M   'P 1'
#
loop_
_entity.id
_entity.type
_entity.pdbx_description
1 polymer ?
#
loop_
_entity_poly.entity_id
_entity_poly.type
_entity_poly.pdbx_seq_one_letter_code
_entity_poly.pdbx_strand_id
1 'polypeptide(L)' 'MFLISWRGYWQELIETLVWAHEKTPLANLVYWKDIPVALSIVQARLVGFAHFSVGYIFTYAAFLIASTSGRFG' A
#
# COMPACT_ATOMS: atom_id res chain seq x y z
N MET A 1 6.01 1.99 3.39
CA MET A 1 6.39 0.91 2.44
C MET A 1 6.69 1.45 1.04
N PHE A 2 5.76 2.10 0.36
CA PHE A 2 5.87 2.48 -1.07
C PHE A 2 7.04 3.41 -1.45
N LEU A 3 7.60 4.18 -0.51
CA LEU A 3 8.71 5.11 -0.77
C LEU A 3 10.10 4.48 -0.62
N ILE A 4 10.20 3.27 -0.06
CA ILE A 4 11.48 2.61 0.24
C ILE A 4 11.62 1.35 -0.60
N SER A 5 10.64 0.45 -0.56
CA SER A 5 10.62 -0.74 -1.42
C SER A 5 10.13 -0.35 -2.82
N TRP A 6 10.91 -0.64 -3.86
CA TRP A 6 10.61 -0.26 -5.24
C TRP A 6 9.82 -1.33 -5.99
N ARG A 7 9.39 -1.01 -7.22
CA ARG A 7 8.51 -1.84 -8.05
C ARG A 7 9.03 -3.27 -8.28
N GLY A 8 10.33 -3.43 -8.58
CA GLY A 8 10.89 -4.73 -8.99
C GLY A 8 10.66 -5.84 -7.97
N TYR A 9 10.97 -5.56 -6.69
CA TYR A 9 10.72 -6.47 -5.59
C TYR A 9 9.26 -6.94 -5.52
N TRP A 10 8.31 -6.01 -5.65
CA TRP A 10 6.89 -6.34 -5.60
C TRP A 10 6.41 -7.10 -6.84
N GLN A 11 7.02 -6.84 -8.00
CA GLN A 11 6.68 -7.55 -9.24
C GLN A 11 7.08 -9.03 -9.13
N GLU A 12 8.29 -9.33 -8.67
CA GLU A 12 8.74 -10.71 -8.45
C GLU A 12 7.84 -11.44 -7.44
N LEU A 13 7.47 -10.76 -6.35
CA LEU A 13 6.54 -11.32 -5.36
C LEU A 13 5.16 -11.62 -5.98
N ILE A 14 4.59 -10.69 -6.74
CA ILE A 14 3.28 -10.90 -7.40
C ILE A 14 3.35 -12.08 -8.37
N GLU A 15 4.44 -12.26 -9.11
CA GLU A 15 4.62 -13.39 -10.02
C GLU A 15 4.62 -14.74 -9.28
N THR A 16 5.25 -14.81 -8.10
CA THR A 16 5.18 -16.02 -7.26
C THR A 16 3.76 -16.29 -6.72
N LEU A 17 2.99 -15.24 -6.41
CA LEU A 17 1.59 -15.38 -6.00
C LEU A 17 0.69 -15.85 -7.15
N VAL A 18 0.91 -15.32 -8.36
CA VAL A 18 0.22 -15.75 -9.59
C VAL A 18 0.47 -17.23 -9.83
N TRP A 19 1.73 -17.66 -9.76
CA TRP A 19 2.09 -19.07 -9.87
C TRP A 19 1.37 -19.94 -8.82
N ALA A 20 1.32 -19.49 -7.57
CA ALA A 20 0.66 -20.23 -6.50
C ALA A 20 -0.86 -20.35 -6.73
N HIS A 21 -1.52 -19.27 -7.19
CA HIS A 21 -2.95 -19.26 -7.49
C HIS A 21 -3.30 -20.27 -8.59
N GLU A 22 -2.53 -20.31 -9.67
CA GLU A 22 -2.74 -21.25 -10.78
C GLU A 22 -2.55 -22.72 -10.37
N LYS A 23 -1.67 -22.99 -9.40
CA LYS A 23 -1.37 -24.34 -8.90
C LYS A 23 -2.26 -24.81 -7.76
N THR A 24 -3.10 -23.93 -7.21
CA THR A 24 -3.98 -24.26 -6.08
C THR A 24 -5.29 -24.88 -6.60
N PRO A 25 -5.63 -26.13 -6.24
CA PRO A 25 -6.90 -26.75 -6.63
C PRO A 25 -8.09 -25.90 -6.13
N LEU A 26 -9.19 -25.87 -6.90
CA LEU A 26 -10.38 -25.03 -6.69
C LEU A 26 -10.17 -23.53 -6.96
N ALA A 27 -9.06 -22.94 -6.50
CA ALA A 27 -8.74 -21.53 -6.78
C ALA A 27 -8.44 -21.29 -8.27
N ASN A 28 -7.81 -22.27 -8.91
CA ASN A 28 -7.51 -22.25 -10.35
C ASN A 28 -8.75 -22.22 -11.27
N LEU A 29 -9.96 -22.41 -10.74
CA LEU A 29 -11.21 -22.25 -11.49
C LEU A 29 -11.61 -20.78 -11.64
N VAL A 30 -11.04 -19.90 -10.81
CA VAL A 30 -11.29 -18.46 -10.83
C VAL A 30 -10.11 -17.76 -11.48
N TYR A 31 -10.37 -17.06 -12.58
CA TYR A 31 -9.37 -16.33 -13.34
C TYR A 31 -9.55 -14.82 -13.20
N TRP A 32 -8.45 -14.10 -13.27
CA TRP A 32 -8.45 -12.65 -13.36
C TRP A 32 -8.80 -12.19 -14.78
N LYS A 33 -9.57 -11.11 -14.87
CA LYS A 33 -9.82 -10.43 -16.15
C LYS A 33 -8.59 -9.64 -16.61
N ASP A 34 -7.93 -8.97 -15.67
CA ASP A 34 -6.75 -8.14 -15.90
C ASP A 34 -5.54 -8.74 -15.15
N ILE A 35 -4.37 -8.75 -15.78
CA ILE A 35 -3.17 -9.38 -15.22
C ILE A 35 -2.69 -8.59 -13.98
N PRO A 36 -2.51 -9.24 -12.82
CA PRO A 36 -2.02 -8.55 -11.63
C PRO A 36 -0.56 -8.14 -11.82
N VAL A 37 -0.28 -6.84 -11.65
CA VAL A 37 1.05 -6.25 -11.78
C VAL A 37 1.33 -5.29 -10.65
N ALA A 38 2.61 -5.12 -10.30
CA ALA A 38 3.01 -4.09 -9.34
C ALA A 38 2.72 -2.69 -9.90
N LEU A 39 2.31 -1.79 -9.00
CA LEU A 39 2.12 -0.35 -9.28
C LEU A 39 3.26 0.23 -10.11
N SER A 40 2.96 1.13 -11.04
CA SER A 40 4.01 1.82 -11.79
C SER A 40 4.88 2.64 -10.84
N ILE A 41 6.11 2.96 -11.26
CA ILE A 41 7.07 3.70 -10.42
C ILE A 41 6.49 5.05 -9.98
N VAL A 42 5.84 5.77 -10.90
CA VAL A 42 5.23 7.08 -10.60
C VAL A 42 3.99 6.91 -9.72
N GLN A 43 3.16 5.91 -9.99
CA GLN A 43 1.99 5.60 -9.15
C GLN A 43 2.41 5.25 -7.72
N ALA A 44 3.42 4.40 -7.54
CA ALA A 44 3.92 4.02 -6.22
C ALA A 44 4.45 5.22 -5.45
N ARG A 45 5.16 6.15 -6.12
CA ARG A 45 5.60 7.42 -5.50
C ARG A 45 4.42 8.29 -5.08
N LEU A 46 3.43 8.45 -5.96
CA LEU A 46 2.23 9.23 -5.65
C LEU A 46 1.46 8.63 -4.47
N VAL A 47 1.21 7.33 -4.49
CA VAL A 47 0.54 6.60 -3.41
C VAL A 47 1.34 6.72 -2.11
N GLY A 48 2.66 6.56 -2.17
CA GLY A 48 3.55 6.72 -1.02
C GLY A 48 3.52 8.14 -0.44
N PHE A 49 3.52 9.16 -1.30
CA PHE A 49 3.44 10.56 -0.89
C PHE A 49 2.07 10.91 -0.27
N ALA A 50 0.98 10.38 -0.84
CA ALA A 50 -0.36 10.55 -0.29
C ALA A 50 -0.46 9.97 1.12
N HIS A 51 -0.01 8.72 1.33
CA HIS A 51 0.01 8.10 2.66
C HIS A 51 0.87 8.89 3.65
N PHE A 52 2.05 9.33 3.23
CA PHE A 52 2.94 10.13 4.07
C PHE A 52 2.28 11.43 4.50
N SER A 53 1.67 12.16 3.57
CA SER A 53 1.04 13.46 3.83
C SER A 53 -0.17 13.34 4.74
N VAL A 54 -1.06 12.38 4.47
CA VAL A 54 -2.25 12.13 5.31
C VAL A 54 -1.82 11.72 6.72
N GLY A 55 -0.88 10.79 6.84
CA GLY A 55 -0.35 10.36 8.12
C GLY A 55 0.30 11.51 8.91
N TYR A 56 1.10 12.34 8.24
CA TYR A 56 1.74 13.50 8.85
C TYR A 56 0.72 14.49 9.43
N ILE A 57 -0.30 14.86 8.63
CA ILE A 57 -1.35 15.80 9.04
C ILE A 57 -2.15 15.24 10.21
N PHE A 58 -2.62 14.00 10.13
CA PHE A 58 -3.45 13.42 11.19
C PHE A 58 -2.70 13.18 12.48
N THR A 59 -1.42 12.81 12.41
CA THR A 59 -0.58 12.66 13.60
C THR A 59 -0.43 14.00 14.31
N TYR A 60 -0.11 15.06 13.58
CA TYR A 60 0.05 16.38 14.18
C TYR A 60 -1.27 16.97 14.68
N ALA A 61 -2.35 16.81 13.92
CA ALA A 61 -3.68 17.27 14.32
C ALA A 61 -4.14 16.63 15.64
N ALA A 62 -3.96 15.31 15.78
CA ALA A 62 -4.27 14.60 17.02
C ALA A 62 -3.44 15.12 18.21
N PHE A 63 -2.13 15.29 18.02
CA PHE A 63 -1.25 15.86 19.04
C PHE A 63 -1.68 17.28 19.45
N LEU A 64 -1.94 18.15 18.47
CA LEU A 64 -2.34 19.54 18.70
C LEU A 64 -3.62 19.61 19.54
N ILE A 65 -4.65 18.84 19.16
CA ILE A 65 -5.92 18.82 19.88
C ILE A 65 -5.71 18.30 21.31
N ALA A 66 -5.08 17.15 21.48
CA ALA A 66 -4.91 16.54 22.80
C ALA A 66 -4.04 17.36 23.75
N SER A 67 -2.95 17.96 23.26
CA SER A 67 -2.02 18.74 24.08
C SER A 67 -2.57 20.10 24.50
N THR A 68 -3.51 20.66 23.74
CA THR A 68 -4.14 21.96 24.04
C THR A 68 -5.44 21.80 24.84
N SER A 69 -6.31 20.88 24.45
CA SER A 69 -7.59 20.67 25.13
C SER A 69 -7.41 20.12 26.55
N GLY A 70 -6.41 19.27 26.80
CA GLY A 70 -6.16 18.73 28.15
C GLY A 70 -5.65 19.77 29.16
N ARG A 71 -5.22 20.97 28.70
CA ARG A 71 -4.65 22.02 29.56
C ARG A 71 -5.55 23.23 29.72
N PHE A 72 -6.47 23.45 28.77
CA PHE A 72 -7.34 24.64 28.69
C PHE A 72 -8.83 24.31 28.51
N GLY A 73 -9.20 23.02 28.50
CA GLY A 73 -10.58 22.53 28.45
C GLY A 73 -11.17 22.22 29.81
#